data_AF-A0A2D9S2S1-F1
#
_entry.id   AF-A0A2D9S2S1-F1
#
_cell.length_a   1.000
_cell.length_b   1.000
_cell.length_c   1.000
_cell.angle_alpha   90.00
_cell.angle_beta   90.00
_cell.angle_gamma   90.00
#
_symmetry.space_group_name_H-M   'P 1'
#
loop_
_entity.id
_entity.type
_entity.pdbx_description
1 polymer ?
#
loop_
_entity_poly.entity_id
_entity_poly.type
_entity_poly.pdbx_seq_one_letter_code
_entity_poly.pdbx_strand_id
1 'polypeptide(L)'
;VDLSAAQDRDPNLEKLTLDSGLNEFINIFREKNSYTWFLKKKIENCTSGHICEPIYDFCFIDGPKNWTIDGLAFFLVNKLLKNKAWILFDDYLWTHGKHDGRESTDGITVRSLGNEELEEPHIKLIFELLVMQSGEFSNFKIQDNWWAWAQKSESGSKVLEHTSKMMTKN
;
A
#
# COMPACT_ATOMS: atom_id res chain seq x y z
N VAL A 1 0.38 5.30 -8.68
CA VAL A 1 -0.82 4.93 -9.47
C VAL A 1 -1.96 5.69 -8.85
N ASP A 2 -2.83 6.30 -9.63
CA ASP A 2 -3.91 7.13 -9.10
C ASP A 2 -5.21 6.90 -9.88
N LEU A 3 -6.34 7.32 -9.31
CA LEU A 3 -7.62 7.26 -9.99
C LEU A 3 -7.69 8.29 -11.11
N SER A 4 -8.42 7.95 -12.18
CA SER A 4 -8.69 8.87 -13.28
C SER A 4 -9.50 10.08 -12.81
N ALA A 5 -10.41 9.88 -11.84
CA ALA A 5 -11.20 10.94 -11.22
C ALA A 5 -10.36 11.96 -10.42
N ALA A 6 -9.09 11.64 -10.09
CA ALA A 6 -8.19 12.55 -9.40
C ALA A 6 -7.38 13.46 -10.34
N GLN A 7 -7.50 13.26 -11.67
CA GLN A 7 -6.75 14.03 -12.66
C GLN A 7 -7.06 15.53 -12.63
N ASP A 8 -8.30 15.90 -12.33
CA ASP A 8 -8.75 17.29 -12.35
C ASP A 8 -8.66 17.99 -10.97
N ARG A 9 -8.01 17.36 -9.98
CA ARG A 9 -7.74 17.99 -8.68
C ARG A 9 -6.72 19.13 -8.82
N ASP A 10 -6.76 20.11 -7.92
CA ASP A 10 -5.72 21.15 -7.82
C ASP A 10 -5.11 21.16 -6.41
N PRO A 11 -3.81 20.87 -6.26
CA PRO A 11 -2.90 20.40 -7.31
C PRO A 11 -3.16 18.93 -7.69
N ASN A 12 -2.99 18.58 -8.96
CA ASN A 12 -2.93 17.18 -9.42
C ASN A 12 -1.47 16.69 -9.46
N LEU A 13 -1.30 15.38 -9.69
CA LEU A 13 0.03 14.77 -9.74
C LEU A 13 0.89 15.38 -10.85
N GLU A 14 0.34 15.63 -12.04
CA GLU A 14 1.08 16.18 -13.18
C GLU A 14 1.69 17.55 -12.87
N LYS A 15 0.94 18.41 -12.17
CA LYS A 15 1.42 19.70 -11.69
C LYS A 15 2.45 19.53 -10.58
N LEU A 16 2.18 18.67 -9.59
CA LEU A 16 3.12 18.41 -8.49
C LEU A 16 4.47 17.88 -8.96
N THR A 17 4.49 16.98 -9.95
CA THR A 17 5.75 16.44 -10.48
C THR A 17 6.55 17.48 -11.26
N LEU A 18 5.88 18.39 -11.96
CA LEU A 18 6.52 19.52 -12.65
C LEU A 18 7.07 20.54 -11.63
N ASP A 19 6.24 20.97 -10.69
CA ASP A 19 6.59 21.99 -9.69
C ASP A 19 7.73 21.52 -8.76
N SER A 20 7.82 20.21 -8.51
CA SER A 20 8.92 19.61 -7.73
C SER A 20 10.18 19.29 -8.56
N GLY A 21 10.14 19.40 -9.89
CA GLY A 21 11.24 19.02 -10.78
C GLY A 21 11.54 17.51 -10.82
N LEU A 22 10.57 16.67 -10.47
CA LEU A 22 10.70 15.20 -10.39
C LEU A 22 10.06 14.46 -11.56
N ASN A 23 9.54 15.18 -12.55
CA ASN A 23 8.80 14.63 -13.69
C ASN A 23 9.58 13.59 -14.51
N GLU A 24 10.92 13.66 -14.55
CA GLU A 24 11.75 12.67 -15.26
C GLU A 24 11.85 11.32 -14.51
N PHE A 25 11.61 11.32 -13.21
CA PHE A 25 11.70 10.12 -12.36
C PHE A 25 10.32 9.48 -12.10
N ILE A 26 9.23 10.19 -12.40
CA ILE A 26 7.87 9.77 -12.02
C ILE A 26 7.05 9.44 -13.26
N ASN A 27 6.68 8.16 -13.36
CA ASN A 27 5.69 7.70 -14.33
C ASN A 27 4.31 7.63 -13.67
N ILE A 28 3.38 8.48 -14.12
CA ILE A 28 2.00 8.50 -13.61
C ILE A 28 1.17 7.48 -14.40
N PHE A 29 0.47 6.61 -13.68
CA PHE A 29 -0.50 5.67 -14.25
C PHE A 29 -1.87 5.94 -13.64
N ARG A 30 -2.88 6.10 -14.51
CA ARG A 30 -4.27 6.34 -14.13
C ARG A 30 -5.09 5.07 -14.31
N GLU A 31 -5.85 4.69 -13.29
CA GLU A 31 -6.85 3.62 -13.37
C GLU A 31 -8.26 4.16 -13.15
N LYS A 32 -9.27 3.47 -13.68
CA LYS A 32 -10.65 3.90 -13.49
C LYS A 32 -11.15 3.62 -12.07
N ASN A 33 -10.88 2.41 -11.56
CA ASN A 33 -11.52 1.89 -10.35
C ASN A 33 -10.55 1.62 -9.20
N SER A 34 -9.47 0.89 -9.46
CA SER A 34 -8.54 0.47 -8.41
C SER A 34 -7.15 0.22 -8.98
N TYR A 35 -6.14 0.50 -8.15
CA TYR A 35 -4.76 0.20 -8.45
C TYR A 35 -4.49 -1.31 -8.51
N THR A 36 -5.37 -2.18 -8.00
CA THR A 36 -5.27 -3.63 -8.19
C THR A 36 -5.41 -4.03 -9.67
N TRP A 37 -6.15 -3.25 -10.46
CA TRP A 37 -6.24 -3.47 -11.91
C TRP A 37 -4.94 -3.09 -12.63
N PHE A 38 -4.26 -2.04 -12.17
CA PHE A 38 -2.89 -1.72 -12.61
C PHE A 38 -1.94 -2.88 -12.30
N LEU A 39 -1.95 -3.39 -11.06
CA LEU A 39 -1.08 -4.49 -10.63
C LEU A 39 -1.35 -5.77 -11.45
N LYS A 40 -2.63 -6.08 -11.72
CA LYS A 40 -3.01 -7.17 -12.62
C LYS A 40 -2.38 -7.03 -14.00
N LYS A 41 -2.45 -5.84 -14.63
CA LYS A 41 -1.83 -5.58 -15.95
C LYS A 41 -0.31 -5.73 -15.89
N LYS A 42 0.32 -5.32 -14.78
CA LYS A 42 1.76 -5.51 -14.57
C LYS A 42 2.14 -6.99 -14.47
N ILE A 43 1.37 -7.79 -13.74
CA ILE A 43 1.57 -9.25 -13.68
C ILE A 43 1.48 -9.86 -15.08
N GLU A 44 0.46 -9.52 -15.88
CA GLU A 44 0.33 -10.03 -17.25
C GLU A 44 1.54 -9.68 -18.11
N ASN A 45 2.00 -8.44 -18.07
CA ASN A 45 3.16 -7.99 -18.84
C ASN A 45 4.48 -8.61 -18.39
N CYS A 46 4.55 -9.06 -17.13
CA CYS A 46 5.71 -9.72 -16.55
C CYS A 46 5.59 -11.24 -16.55
N THR A 47 4.53 -11.82 -17.11
CA THR A 47 4.30 -13.26 -17.09
C THR A 47 4.76 -13.93 -18.38
N SER A 48 5.61 -14.95 -18.25
CA SER A 48 5.97 -15.88 -19.31
C SER A 48 5.80 -17.31 -18.82
N GLY A 49 5.09 -18.16 -19.57
CA GLY A 49 4.90 -19.57 -19.20
C GLY A 49 4.28 -19.79 -17.80
N HIS A 50 3.33 -18.92 -17.39
CA HIS A 50 2.70 -18.90 -16.05
C HIS A 50 3.61 -18.48 -14.88
N ILE A 51 4.82 -18.01 -15.17
CA ILE A 51 5.76 -17.48 -14.18
C ILE A 51 5.80 -15.96 -14.33
N CYS A 52 5.53 -15.25 -13.23
CA CYS A 52 5.58 -13.79 -13.19
C CYS A 52 6.96 -13.35 -12.72
N GLU A 53 7.70 -12.64 -13.56
CA GLU A 53 9.01 -12.08 -13.21
C GLU A 53 8.86 -10.84 -12.30
N PRO A 54 9.51 -10.81 -11.13
CA PRO A 54 9.43 -9.67 -10.23
C PRO A 54 10.24 -8.48 -10.74
N ILE A 55 9.67 -7.28 -10.64
CA ILE A 55 10.21 -6.05 -11.25
C ILE A 55 10.45 -4.90 -10.25
N TYR A 56 9.89 -4.97 -9.05
CA TYR A 56 9.98 -3.88 -8.07
C TYR A 56 10.96 -4.21 -6.94
N ASP A 57 11.83 -3.25 -6.61
CA ASP A 57 12.73 -3.28 -5.46
C ASP A 57 12.11 -2.60 -4.21
N PHE A 58 11.03 -1.84 -4.41
CA PHE A 58 10.26 -1.19 -3.36
C PHE A 58 8.80 -1.01 -3.80
N CYS A 59 7.85 -1.19 -2.87
CA CYS A 59 6.45 -0.84 -3.08
C CYS A 59 5.89 -0.10 -1.86
N PHE A 60 5.27 1.06 -2.10
CA PHE A 60 4.54 1.81 -1.11
C PHE A 60 3.04 1.70 -1.38
N ILE A 61 2.29 1.15 -0.42
CA ILE A 61 0.84 0.98 -0.49
C ILE A 61 0.19 2.06 0.37
N ASP A 62 -0.40 3.02 -0.33
CA ASP A 62 -1.23 4.09 0.20
C ASP A 62 -2.61 4.03 -0.50
N GLY A 63 -3.36 2.98 -0.18
CA GLY A 63 -4.65 2.65 -0.80
C GLY A 63 -5.85 3.16 0.01
N PRO A 64 -7.05 2.57 -0.15
CA PRO A 64 -8.26 2.98 0.56
C PRO A 64 -8.36 2.51 2.03
N LYS A 65 -7.34 1.81 2.54
CA LYS A 65 -7.27 1.21 3.89
C LYS A 65 -8.35 0.17 4.12
N ASN A 66 -8.57 -0.66 3.11
CA ASN A 66 -9.65 -1.64 3.08
C ASN A 66 -9.13 -3.07 3.02
N TRP A 67 -9.66 -3.94 3.88
CA TRP A 67 -9.28 -5.36 3.97
C TRP A 67 -9.32 -6.09 2.62
N THR A 68 -10.37 -5.89 1.82
CA THR A 68 -10.50 -6.57 0.52
C THR A 68 -9.55 -6.01 -0.54
N ILE A 69 -9.48 -4.68 -0.68
CA ILE A 69 -8.69 -4.06 -1.75
C ILE A 69 -7.19 -4.14 -1.44
N ASP A 70 -6.77 -3.70 -0.26
CA ASP A 70 -5.36 -3.67 0.12
C ASP A 70 -4.84 -5.06 0.49
N GLY A 71 -5.71 -5.95 0.97
CA GLY A 71 -5.38 -7.36 1.16
C GLY A 71 -5.10 -8.08 -0.17
N LEU A 72 -5.93 -7.88 -1.20
CA LEU A 72 -5.62 -8.39 -2.55
C LEU A 72 -4.36 -7.74 -3.11
N ALA A 73 -4.21 -6.43 -2.94
CA ALA A 73 -3.03 -5.72 -3.41
C ALA A 73 -1.73 -6.27 -2.85
N PHE A 74 -1.68 -6.64 -1.58
CA PHE A 74 -0.53 -7.32 -0.99
C PHE A 74 -0.10 -8.54 -1.82
N PHE A 75 -1.03 -9.45 -2.13
CA PHE A 75 -0.72 -10.64 -2.92
C PHE A 75 -0.25 -10.30 -4.34
N LEU A 76 -0.87 -9.31 -4.99
CA LEU A 76 -0.47 -8.88 -6.33
C LEU A 76 0.91 -8.22 -6.34
N VAL A 77 1.20 -7.37 -5.35
CA VAL A 77 2.51 -6.74 -5.15
C VAL A 77 3.56 -7.79 -4.82
N ASN A 78 3.25 -8.79 -3.99
CA ASN A 78 4.17 -9.87 -3.64
C ASN A 78 4.68 -10.64 -4.88
N LYS A 79 3.82 -10.81 -5.90
CA LYS A 79 4.23 -11.42 -7.19
C LYS A 79 5.22 -10.55 -7.99
N LEU A 80 5.17 -9.23 -7.80
CA LEU A 80 5.96 -8.26 -8.54
C LEU A 80 7.20 -7.78 -7.76
N LEU A 81 7.29 -8.08 -6.46
CA LEU A 81 8.43 -7.74 -5.61
C LEU A 81 9.57 -8.74 -5.77
N LYS A 82 10.78 -8.21 -5.95
CA LYS A 82 12.01 -9.01 -5.97
C LYS A 82 12.36 -9.51 -4.58
N ASN A 83 13.16 -10.55 -4.50
CA ASN A 83 13.78 -10.94 -3.24
C ASN A 83 14.63 -9.79 -2.69
N LYS A 84 14.60 -9.61 -1.36
CA LYS A 84 15.21 -8.50 -0.60
C LYS A 84 14.55 -7.13 -0.80
N ALA A 85 13.53 -7.02 -1.65
CA ALA A 85 12.76 -5.79 -1.83
C ALA A 85 11.93 -5.45 -0.58
N TRP A 86 11.53 -4.20 -0.46
CA TRP A 86 10.73 -3.71 0.66
C TRP A 86 9.29 -3.40 0.24
N ILE A 87 8.35 -3.66 1.15
CA ILE A 87 6.98 -3.18 1.09
C ILE A 87 6.72 -2.29 2.31
N LEU A 88 6.04 -1.17 2.08
CA LEU A 88 5.62 -0.24 3.11
C LEU A 88 4.11 0.00 2.95
N PHE A 89 3.36 -0.12 4.04
CA PHE A 89 1.97 0.30 4.13
C PHE A 89 1.86 1.58 4.93
N ASP A 90 1.08 2.54 4.42
CA ASP A 90 0.72 3.76 5.15
C ASP A 90 -0.53 3.54 6.02
N ASP A 91 -0.72 4.39 7.03
CA ASP A 91 -1.91 4.47 7.88
C ASP A 91 -2.21 3.20 8.70
N TYR A 92 -1.17 2.61 9.32
CA TYR A 92 -1.26 1.35 10.08
C TYR A 92 -2.42 1.28 11.10
N LEU A 93 -2.68 2.37 11.82
CA LEU A 93 -3.73 2.47 12.85
C LEU A 93 -4.94 3.30 12.42
N TRP A 94 -5.12 3.52 11.11
CA TRP A 94 -6.30 4.23 10.61
C TRP A 94 -7.51 3.30 10.51
N THR A 95 -8.70 3.85 10.80
CA THR A 95 -9.98 3.12 10.81
C THR A 95 -11.02 3.93 10.06
N HIS A 96 -11.99 3.28 9.41
CA HIS A 96 -13.02 3.97 8.63
C HIS A 96 -13.98 4.78 9.52
N GLY A 97 -14.15 4.39 10.78
CA GLY A 97 -14.98 5.08 11.78
C GLY A 97 -14.44 6.44 12.24
N LYS A 98 -13.18 6.80 11.91
CA LYS A 98 -12.59 8.10 12.33
C LYS A 98 -13.28 9.34 11.76
N HIS A 99 -14.12 9.20 10.73
CA HIS A 99 -14.77 10.33 10.06
C HIS A 99 -16.30 10.23 10.11
N ASP A 100 -16.87 10.75 11.20
CA ASP A 100 -18.32 10.88 11.34
C ASP A 100 -18.93 11.64 10.15
N GLY A 101 -19.98 11.06 9.55
CA GLY A 101 -20.75 11.68 8.47
C GLY A 101 -20.15 11.54 7.07
N ARG A 102 -19.00 10.89 6.89
CA ARG A 102 -18.42 10.65 5.57
C ARG A 102 -19.03 9.39 4.93
N GLU A 103 -19.84 9.55 3.88
CA GLU A 103 -20.50 8.41 3.23
C GLU A 103 -19.56 7.52 2.39
N SER A 104 -18.44 8.08 1.91
CA SER A 104 -17.44 7.34 1.15
C SER A 104 -16.03 7.93 1.30
N THR A 105 -15.01 7.06 1.25
CA THR A 105 -13.60 7.44 1.22
C THR A 105 -12.86 6.55 0.23
N ASP A 106 -12.10 7.15 -0.69
CA ASP A 106 -11.19 6.47 -1.61
C ASP A 106 -11.83 5.29 -2.39
N GLY A 107 -13.11 5.44 -2.75
CA GLY A 107 -13.87 4.43 -3.48
C GLY A 107 -14.56 3.38 -2.60
N ILE A 108 -14.37 3.44 -1.29
CA ILE A 108 -15.10 2.63 -0.30
C ILE A 108 -16.35 3.37 0.13
N THR A 109 -17.49 2.69 0.05
CA THR A 109 -18.76 3.18 0.58
C THR A 109 -18.80 2.87 2.07
N VAL A 110 -18.56 3.88 2.92
CA VAL A 110 -18.43 3.69 4.39
C VAL A 110 -19.73 3.16 4.99
N ARG A 111 -20.89 3.59 4.48
CA ARG A 111 -22.21 3.12 4.93
C ARG A 111 -22.49 1.62 4.70
N SER A 112 -21.70 0.94 3.87
CA SER A 112 -21.87 -0.50 3.64
C SER A 112 -20.99 -1.37 4.54
N LEU A 113 -20.10 -0.76 5.34
CA LEU A 113 -19.24 -1.47 6.29
C LEU A 113 -20.01 -1.81 7.57
N GLY A 114 -19.75 -3.00 8.11
CA GLY A 114 -20.21 -3.37 9.45
C GLY A 114 -19.47 -2.61 10.55
N ASN A 115 -19.97 -2.67 11.78
CA ASN A 115 -19.33 -1.98 12.93
C ASN A 115 -17.88 -2.43 13.15
N GLU A 116 -17.58 -3.73 12.99
CA GLU A 116 -16.20 -4.24 13.10
C GLU A 116 -15.29 -3.65 12.01
N GLU A 117 -15.75 -3.62 10.75
CA GLU A 117 -14.99 -3.04 9.64
C GLU A 117 -14.80 -1.51 9.76
N LEU A 118 -15.64 -0.84 10.55
CA LEU A 118 -15.49 0.59 10.84
C LEU A 118 -14.42 0.85 11.92
N GLU A 119 -14.39 0.03 12.96
CA GLU A 119 -13.56 0.24 14.14
C GLU A 119 -12.18 -0.43 14.02
N GLU A 120 -12.05 -1.50 13.24
CA GLU A 120 -10.79 -2.20 13.10
C GLU A 120 -9.84 -1.52 12.10
N PRO A 121 -8.54 -1.37 12.45
CA PRO A 121 -7.55 -0.86 11.51
C PRO A 121 -7.18 -1.93 10.49
N HIS A 122 -7.81 -1.88 9.32
CA HIS A 122 -7.62 -2.90 8.28
C HIS A 122 -6.17 -3.06 7.83
N ILE A 123 -5.37 -1.99 7.77
CA ILE A 123 -3.94 -2.10 7.40
C ILE A 123 -3.16 -2.89 8.46
N LYS A 124 -3.43 -2.67 9.76
CA LYS A 124 -2.87 -3.51 10.83
C LYS A 124 -3.25 -4.97 10.65
N LEU A 125 -4.52 -5.26 10.37
CA LEU A 125 -4.96 -6.64 10.13
C LEU A 125 -4.25 -7.25 8.91
N ILE A 126 -4.18 -6.54 7.78
CA ILE A 126 -3.50 -7.02 6.57
C ILE A 126 -2.04 -7.33 6.88
N PHE A 127 -1.37 -6.43 7.59
CA PHE A 127 0.04 -6.60 7.93
C PHE A 127 0.27 -7.79 8.87
N GLU A 128 -0.48 -7.89 9.96
CA GLU A 128 -0.29 -8.92 10.98
C GLU A 128 -0.82 -10.30 10.53
N LEU A 129 -1.90 -10.35 9.76
CA LEU A 129 -2.55 -11.60 9.35
C LEU A 129 -2.12 -12.11 7.98
N LEU A 130 -1.83 -11.22 7.02
CA LEU A 130 -1.46 -11.63 5.66
C LEU A 130 0.05 -11.51 5.44
N VAL A 131 0.65 -10.35 5.74
CA VAL A 131 2.06 -10.11 5.44
C VAL A 131 2.96 -10.93 6.36
N MET A 132 2.82 -10.78 7.68
CA MET A 132 3.70 -11.41 8.67
C MET A 132 3.59 -12.94 8.67
N GLN A 133 2.41 -13.48 8.34
CA GLN A 133 2.14 -14.92 8.35
C GLN A 133 2.41 -15.61 7.00
N SER A 134 2.72 -14.84 5.95
CA SER A 134 2.98 -15.41 4.60
C SER A 134 4.21 -16.32 4.51
N GLY A 135 5.14 -16.23 5.46
CA GLY A 135 6.44 -16.93 5.40
C GLY A 135 7.49 -16.25 4.51
N GLU A 136 7.07 -15.57 3.44
CA GLU A 136 7.94 -14.90 2.45
C GLU A 136 8.56 -13.58 2.95
N PHE A 137 8.00 -12.97 4.01
CA PHE A 137 8.45 -11.67 4.52
C PHE A 137 9.10 -11.76 5.90
N SER A 138 10.01 -10.83 6.20
CA SER A 138 10.71 -10.66 7.47
C SER A 138 11.10 -9.19 7.70
N ASN A 139 11.88 -8.92 8.75
CA ASN A 139 12.37 -7.61 9.15
C ASN A 139 11.22 -6.62 9.34
N PHE A 140 10.22 -7.05 10.10
CA PHE A 140 8.99 -6.30 10.32
C PHE A 140 9.23 -5.11 11.25
N LYS A 141 8.75 -3.93 10.84
CA LYS A 141 8.90 -2.71 11.62
C LYS A 141 7.66 -1.84 11.52
N ILE A 142 7.10 -1.45 12.66
CA ILE A 142 6.16 -0.34 12.77
C ILE A 142 6.95 0.91 13.14
N GLN A 143 6.95 1.90 12.26
CA GLN A 143 7.60 3.18 12.48
C GLN A 143 6.56 4.26 12.77
N ASP A 144 6.78 5.03 13.83
CA ASP A 144 5.95 6.16 14.25
C ASP A 144 4.47 5.76 14.50
N ASN A 145 4.22 4.48 14.82
CA ASN A 145 2.88 3.87 14.92
C ASN A 145 2.01 4.03 13.66
N TRP A 146 2.62 4.32 12.51
CA TRP A 146 1.90 4.72 11.30
C TRP A 146 2.34 3.95 10.06
N TRP A 147 3.64 3.69 9.95
CA TRP A 147 4.23 3.06 8.77
C TRP A 147 4.63 1.63 9.08
N ALA A 148 4.04 0.68 8.36
CA ALA A 148 4.33 -0.74 8.52
C ALA A 148 5.24 -1.25 7.40
N TRP A 149 6.45 -1.63 7.76
CA TRP A 149 7.51 -2.08 6.86
C TRP A 149 7.68 -3.59 6.93
N ALA A 150 7.85 -4.23 5.78
CA ALA A 150 8.31 -5.61 5.68
C ALA A 150 9.28 -5.77 4.51
N GLN A 151 10.24 -6.69 4.65
CA GLN A 151 11.16 -7.05 3.57
C GLN A 151 10.79 -8.43 3.02
N LYS A 152 10.73 -8.58 1.69
CA LYS A 152 10.54 -9.89 1.05
C LYS A 152 11.83 -10.70 1.20
N SER A 153 11.89 -11.51 2.25
CA SER A 153 13.05 -12.29 2.64
C SER A 153 12.61 -13.36 3.62
N GLU A 154 12.95 -14.61 3.36
CA GLU A 154 12.66 -15.72 4.27
C GLU A 154 13.65 -15.78 5.45
N SER A 155 14.86 -15.24 5.27
CA SER A 155 15.99 -15.38 6.21
C SER A 155 16.15 -14.22 7.21
N GLY A 156 15.26 -13.24 7.22
CA GLY A 156 15.32 -12.11 8.15
C GLY A 156 14.66 -12.39 9.50
N SER A 157 14.66 -11.40 10.38
CA SER A 157 13.97 -11.48 11.68
C SER A 157 12.46 -11.61 11.48
N LYS A 158 11.80 -12.51 12.21
CA LYS A 158 10.32 -12.60 12.24
C LYS A 158 9.71 -11.82 13.41
N VAL A 159 10.53 -11.12 14.19
CA VAL A 159 10.08 -10.30 15.32
C VAL A 159 9.62 -8.95 14.78
N LEU A 160 8.50 -8.45 15.31
CA LEU A 160 8.00 -7.10 15.02
C LEU A 160 8.74 -6.08 15.88
N GLU A 161 9.40 -5.12 15.23
CA GLU A 161 10.04 -4.00 15.90
C GLU A 161 9.16 -2.76 15.87
N HIS A 162 9.14 -2.01 16.97
CA HIS A 162 8.51 -0.68 17.03
C HIS A 162 9.61 0.37 17.12
N THR A 163 9.53 1.37 16.24
CA THR A 163 10.52 2.45 16.15
C THR A 163 9.83 3.80 16.10
N SER A 164 10.49 4.83 16.62
CA SER A 164 10.06 6.22 16.50
C SER A 164 11.20 7.03 15.89
N LYS A 165 10.90 8.01 15.04
CA LYS A 165 11.90 8.99 14.61
C LYS A 165 12.48 9.67 15.85
N MET A 166 13.81 9.62 15.99
CA MET A 166 14.49 10.49 16.94
C MET A 166 14.18 11.93 16.53
N MET A 167 13.55 12.70 17.42
CA MET A 167 13.42 14.14 17.23
C MET A 167 14.82 14.74 17.24
N THR A 168 15.37 15.05 16.06
CA THR A 168 16.52 15.96 15.96
C THR A 168 16.03 17.32 16.46
N LYS A 169 16.49 17.70 17.67
CA LYS A 169 16.35 19.09 18.15
C LYS A 169 17.10 19.97 17.15
N ASN A 170 16.35 20.78 16.40
CA ASN A 170 16.89 21.95 15.72
C ASN A 170 17.18 23.04 16.75
#